data_AF-A0A948TQZ9-F1
#
_entry.id   AF-A0A948TQZ9-F1
#
_cell.length_a   1.000
_cell.length_b   1.000
_cell.length_c   1.000
_cell.angle_alpha   90.00
_cell.angle_beta   90.00
_cell.angle_gamma   90.00
#
_symmetry.space_group_name_H-M   'P 1'
#
loop_
_entity.id
_entity.type
_entity.pdbx_description
1 polymer ?
#
loop_
_entity_poly.entity_id
_entity_poly.type
_entity_poly.pdbx_seq_one_letter_code
_entity_poly.pdbx_strand_id
1 'polypeptide(L)'
;SDISAQDAKKIVAIVRDLRETYNHNSIPTVRASIKIAKVLKALNARASAADENFKKACLDILSLETANHGEGSPAVRLSSPSKSREAGKKGVEETILSLIQKHTIGGRTYGI
;
A
#
# COMPACT_ATOMS: atom_id res chain seq x y z
N SER A 1 4.47 20.23 4.29
CA SER A 1 4.16 18.85 3.86
C SER A 1 3.73 18.86 2.41
N ASP A 2 4.25 17.93 1.62
CA ASP A 2 4.19 17.90 0.15
C ASP A 2 2.85 17.45 -0.47
N ILE A 3 1.89 17.03 0.36
CA ILE A 3 0.52 16.63 -0.03
C ILE A 3 -0.49 17.18 0.98
N SER A 4 -1.78 17.21 0.62
CA SER A 4 -2.86 17.61 1.54
C SER A 4 -2.90 16.73 2.79
N ALA A 5 -3.22 17.32 3.94
CA ALA A 5 -3.42 16.58 5.19
C ALA A 5 -4.51 15.51 5.08
N GLN A 6 -5.54 15.74 4.24
CA GLN A 6 -6.57 14.74 3.96
C GLN A 6 -6.00 13.54 3.19
N ASP A 7 -5.15 13.77 2.19
CA ASP A 7 -4.55 12.69 1.41
C ASP A 7 -3.54 11.90 2.24
N ALA A 8 -2.73 12.60 3.06
CA ALA A 8 -1.82 11.97 3.99
C ALA A 8 -2.56 11.03 4.97
N LYS A 9 -3.68 11.48 5.53
CA LYS A 9 -4.52 10.66 6.43
C LYS A 9 -5.02 9.39 5.75
N LYS A 10 -5.50 9.48 4.51
CA LYS A 10 -5.99 8.32 3.75
C LYS A 10 -4.89 7.30 3.50
N ILE A 11 -3.71 7.77 3.06
CA ILE A 11 -2.55 6.91 2.80
C ILE A 11 -2.14 6.15 4.06
N VAL A 12 -2.01 6.87 5.18
CA VAL A 12 -1.65 6.26 6.48
C VAL A 12 -2.71 5.26 6.94
N ALA A 13 -4.00 5.57 6.76
CA ALA A 13 -5.09 4.68 7.14
C ALA A 13 -5.08 3.37 6.34
N ILE A 14 -4.83 3.43 5.02
CA ILE A 14 -4.68 2.24 4.17
C ILE A 14 -3.50 1.38 4.63
N VAL A 15 -2.35 2.00 4.86
CA VAL A 15 -1.13 1.31 5.33
C VAL A 15 -1.35 0.66 6.70
N ARG A 16 -2.06 1.34 7.61
CA ARG A 16 -2.37 0.83 8.94
C ARG A 16 -3.31 -0.36 8.89
N ASP A 17 -4.41 -0.25 8.15
CA ASP A 17 -5.37 -1.36 8.01
C ASP A 17 -4.74 -2.55 7.28
N LEU A 18 -3.87 -2.32 6.28
CA LEU A 18 -3.16 -3.40 5.59
C LEU A 18 -2.25 -4.18 6.55
N ARG A 19 -1.61 -3.49 7.49
CA ARG A 19 -0.80 -4.10 8.56
C ARG A 19 -1.63 -4.93 9.53
N GLU A 20 -2.85 -4.50 9.84
CA GLU A 20 -3.78 -5.25 10.68
C GLU A 20 -4.27 -6.52 9.97
N THR A 21 -4.48 -6.46 8.64
CA THR A 21 -4.90 -7.62 7.84
C THR A 21 -3.81 -8.68 7.66
N TYR A 22 -2.55 -8.26 7.49
CA TYR A 22 -1.40 -9.17 7.30
C TYR A 22 -0.57 -9.28 8.58
N ASN A 23 -1.15 -9.92 9.59
CA ASN A 23 -0.56 -10.39 10.86
C ASN A 23 0.90 -9.95 11.13
N HIS A 24 1.10 -8.69 11.55
CA HIS A 24 2.29 -8.05 12.17
C HIS A 24 3.71 -8.24 11.59
N ASN A 25 3.98 -9.22 10.74
CA ASN A 25 5.31 -9.56 10.21
C ASN A 25 5.59 -8.89 8.85
N SER A 26 4.54 -8.41 8.17
CA SER A 26 4.63 -7.64 6.93
C SER A 26 4.16 -6.21 7.23
N ILE A 27 5.03 -5.38 7.80
CA ILE A 27 4.70 -4.01 8.17
C ILE A 27 4.97 -3.11 6.96
N PRO A 28 3.97 -2.67 6.18
CA PRO A 28 4.17 -1.52 5.32
C PRO A 28 4.56 -0.34 6.22
N THR A 29 5.77 0.17 6.03
CA THR A 29 6.38 1.11 6.99
C THR A 29 5.91 2.55 6.75
N VAL A 30 6.21 3.46 7.68
CA VAL A 30 6.11 4.92 7.46
C VAL A 30 6.79 5.33 6.14
N ARG A 31 7.82 4.60 5.69
CA ARG A 31 8.49 4.82 4.40
C ARG A 31 7.58 4.52 3.20
N ALA A 32 6.72 3.51 3.26
CA ALA A 32 5.75 3.22 2.21
C ALA A 32 4.76 4.39 2.05
N SER A 33 4.27 4.93 3.17
CA SER A 33 3.39 6.12 3.16
C SER A 33 4.08 7.33 2.51
N ILE A 34 5.35 7.56 2.82
CA ILE A 34 6.14 8.65 2.23
C ILE A 34 6.40 8.42 0.73
N LYS A 35 6.71 7.18 0.31
CA LYS A 35 6.90 6.84 -1.12
C LYS A 35 5.62 7.12 -1.92
N ILE A 36 4.46 6.68 -1.42
CA ILE A 36 3.16 6.92 -2.07
C ILE A 36 2.89 8.43 -2.17
N ALA A 37 3.11 9.18 -1.10
CA ALA A 37 2.93 10.63 -1.09
C ALA A 37 3.81 11.35 -2.13
N LYS A 38 5.08 10.93 -2.26
CA LYS A 38 6.01 11.49 -3.26
C LYS A 38 5.58 11.17 -4.69
N VAL A 39 5.14 9.94 -4.95
CA VAL A 39 4.64 9.53 -6.28
C VAL A 39 3.39 10.31 -6.64
N LEU A 40 2.43 10.46 -5.73
CA LEU A 40 1.23 11.26 -5.95
C LEU A 40 1.55 12.71 -6.30
N LYS A 41 2.49 13.33 -5.59
CA LYS A 41 2.94 14.69 -5.92
C LYS A 41 3.55 14.77 -7.31
N ALA A 42 4.46 13.85 -7.65
CA ALA A 42 5.12 13.84 -8.95
C ALA A 42 4.12 13.68 -10.11
N LEU A 43 3.01 12.97 -9.86
CA LEU A 43 1.96 12.72 -10.84
C LEU A 43 0.80 13.74 -10.77
N ASN A 44 0.87 14.73 -9.88
CA ASN A 44 -0.23 15.66 -9.58
C ASN A 44 -1.58 14.95 -9.30
N ALA A 45 -1.50 13.78 -8.66
CA ALA A 45 -2.61 12.88 -8.39
C ALA A 45 -3.15 13.05 -6.96
N ARG A 46 -4.40 12.61 -6.72
CA ARG A 46 -5.05 12.66 -5.39
C ARG A 46 -5.21 11.27 -4.78
N ALA A 47 -5.23 11.19 -3.46
CA ALA A 47 -5.57 9.96 -2.75
C ALA A 47 -7.09 9.70 -2.85
N SER A 48 -7.52 9.16 -3.99
CA SER A 48 -8.92 8.89 -4.35
C SER A 48 -9.03 7.54 -5.05
N ALA A 49 -10.06 6.73 -4.76
CA ALA A 49 -10.33 5.49 -5.50
C ALA A 49 -10.59 5.72 -7.01
N ALA A 50 -11.08 6.91 -7.36
CA ALA A 50 -11.27 7.29 -8.75
C ALA A 50 -9.95 7.59 -9.47
N ASP A 51 -8.87 7.85 -8.73
CA ASP A 51 -7.56 8.18 -9.28
C ASP A 51 -6.77 6.90 -9.58
N GLU A 52 -6.60 6.61 -10.86
CA GLU A 52 -5.85 5.46 -11.37
C GLU A 52 -4.38 5.47 -10.94
N ASN A 53 -3.77 6.66 -10.87
CA ASN A 53 -2.38 6.83 -10.50
C ASN A 53 -2.19 6.50 -9.01
N PHE A 54 -3.16 6.86 -8.17
CA PHE A 54 -3.16 6.49 -6.76
C PHE A 54 -3.26 4.98 -6.55
N LYS A 55 -4.19 4.31 -7.25
CA LYS A 55 -4.35 2.85 -7.18
C LYS A 55 -3.05 2.14 -7.58
N LYS A 56 -2.47 2.53 -8.71
CA LYS A 56 -1.19 1.96 -9.22
C LYS A 56 -0.05 2.19 -8.24
N ALA A 57 0.11 3.41 -7.71
CA ALA A 57 1.16 3.71 -6.74
C ALA A 57 1.03 2.87 -5.46
N CYS A 58 -0.19 2.69 -4.95
CA CYS A 58 -0.44 1.83 -3.79
C CYS A 58 -0.13 0.37 -4.10
N LEU A 59 -0.60 -0.15 -5.24
CA LEU A 59 -0.33 -1.53 -5.65
C LEU A 59 1.17 -1.78 -5.82
N ASP A 60 1.90 -0.92 -6.52
CA ASP A 60 3.33 -1.10 -6.78
C ASP A 60 4.15 -1.09 -5.48
N ILE A 61 3.90 -0.10 -4.62
CA ILE A 61 4.69 0.10 -3.41
C ILE A 61 4.32 -0.93 -2.34
N LEU A 62 3.02 -1.13 -2.10
CA LEU A 62 2.57 -2.01 -1.02
C LEU A 62 2.78 -3.48 -1.38
N SER A 63 2.49 -3.88 -2.62
CA SER A 63 2.72 -5.28 -3.05
C SER A 63 4.19 -5.66 -2.96
N LEU A 64 5.12 -4.75 -3.28
CA LEU A 64 6.55 -4.99 -3.17
C LEU A 64 6.99 -5.21 -1.71
N GLU A 65 6.51 -4.37 -0.78
CA GLU A 65 6.90 -4.47 0.63
C GLU A 65 6.28 -5.72 1.29
N THR A 66 5.05 -6.11 0.88
CA THR A 66 4.40 -7.35 1.36
C THR A 66 4.99 -8.62 0.73
N ALA A 67 5.46 -8.57 -0.52
CA ALA A 67 6.03 -9.73 -1.20
C ALA A 67 7.41 -10.16 -0.66
N ASN A 68 8.08 -9.27 0.07
CA ASN A 68 9.41 -9.52 0.64
C ASN A 68 9.38 -10.24 2.01
N HIS A 69 8.19 -10.46 2.58
CA HIS A 69 8.03 -11.03 3.93
C HIS A 69 7.29 -12.37 3.94
N GLY A 70 7.03 -12.96 2.76
CA GLY A 70 6.25 -14.19 2.59
C GLY A 70 6.99 -15.51 2.84
N GLU A 71 8.31 -15.52 2.96
CA GLU A 71 9.08 -16.69 3.39
C GLU A 71 10.21 -16.20 4.28
N GLY A 72 10.30 -16.74 5.49
CA GLY A 72 11.43 -16.46 6.35
C GLY A 72 12.73 -16.87 5.64
N SER A 73 13.69 -15.95 5.55
CA SER A 73 15.11 -16.27 5.62
C SER A 73 15.95 -15.00 5.79
N PRO A 74 17.06 -15.08 6.56
CA PRO A 74 18.04 -14.01 6.65
C PRO A 74 18.69 -13.84 5.28
N ALA A 75 19.21 -12.63 5.07
CA ALA A 75 20.02 -12.23 3.92
C ALA A 75 20.71 -13.40 3.22
N VAL A 76 20.52 -13.56 1.90
CA VAL A 76 21.58 -13.51 0.88
C VAL A 76 21.18 -14.23 -0.43
N ARG A 77 21.48 -13.53 -1.54
CA ARG A 77 21.76 -13.99 -2.93
C ARG A 77 20.61 -14.09 -3.93
N LEU A 78 20.79 -13.24 -4.96
CA LEU A 78 20.54 -13.50 -6.38
C LEU A 78 20.33 -14.98 -6.71
N SER A 79 19.17 -15.34 -7.24
CA SER A 79 19.03 -15.99 -8.57
C SER A 79 17.57 -16.34 -8.89
N SER A 80 17.17 -15.99 -10.11
CA SER A 80 16.15 -16.61 -10.96
C SER A 80 14.64 -16.49 -10.62
N PRO A 81 13.76 -16.38 -11.66
CA PRO A 81 12.34 -16.08 -11.49
C PRO A 81 11.50 -17.35 -11.26
N SER A 82 10.97 -17.53 -10.05
CA SER A 82 10.12 -18.66 -9.67
C SER A 82 8.66 -18.43 -10.08
N LYS A 83 8.17 -19.32 -10.96
CA LYS A 83 6.86 -19.34 -11.64
C LYS A 83 5.67 -19.81 -10.76
N SER A 84 5.82 -19.84 -9.44
CA SER A 84 4.78 -20.31 -8.49
C SER A 84 4.15 -19.19 -7.65
N ARG A 85 4.39 -17.92 -8.02
CA ARG A 85 4.16 -16.75 -7.16
C ARG A 85 2.81 -16.04 -7.36
N GLU A 86 1.91 -16.58 -8.19
CA GLU A 86 0.71 -15.86 -8.68
C GLU A 86 -0.50 -15.94 -7.71
N ALA A 87 -0.70 -17.06 -7.01
CA ALA A 87 -1.91 -17.28 -6.20
C ALA A 87 -1.97 -16.44 -4.91
N GLY A 88 -0.83 -16.20 -4.26
CA GLY A 88 -0.75 -15.34 -3.07
C GLY A 88 -0.81 -13.84 -3.38
N LYS A 89 -0.42 -13.42 -4.60
CA LYS A 89 -0.44 -12.01 -5.03
C LYS A 89 -1.86 -11.50 -5.25
N LYS A 90 -2.72 -12.34 -5.85
CA LYS A 90 -4.13 -12.03 -6.12
C LYS A 90 -4.88 -11.54 -4.87
N GLY A 91 -4.65 -12.16 -3.71
CA GLY A 91 -5.29 -11.77 -2.45
C GLY A 91 -4.80 -10.44 -1.87
N VAL A 92 -3.51 -10.12 -2.02
CA VAL A 92 -2.93 -8.87 -1.52
C VAL A 92 -3.41 -7.67 -2.32
N GLU A 93 -3.38 -7.77 -3.65
CA GLU A 93 -3.84 -6.69 -4.52
C GLU A 93 -5.33 -6.39 -4.33
N GLU A 94 -6.17 -7.42 -4.20
CA GLU A 94 -7.59 -7.27 -3.89
C GLU A 94 -7.80 -6.61 -2.53
N THR A 95 -7.01 -6.99 -1.52
CA THR A 95 -7.04 -6.35 -0.20
C THR A 95 -6.69 -4.87 -0.30
N ILE A 96 -5.64 -4.50 -1.03
CA ILE A 96 -5.20 -3.11 -1.22
C ILE A 96 -6.32 -2.29 -1.89
N LEU A 97 -6.93 -2.82 -2.96
CA LEU A 97 -8.03 -2.16 -3.65
C LEU A 97 -9.25 -1.97 -2.75
N SER A 98 -9.60 -3.00 -1.96
CA SER A 98 -10.68 -2.92 -0.97
C SER A 98 -10.42 -1.83 0.08
N LEU A 99 -9.18 -1.71 0.56
CA LEU A 99 -8.78 -0.67 1.52
C LEU A 99 -8.80 0.73 0.91
N ILE A 100 -8.36 0.88 -0.34
CA ILE A 100 -8.46 2.15 -1.08
C ILE A 100 -9.92 2.56 -1.17
N GLN A 101 -10.81 1.65 -1.57
CA GLN A 101 -12.24 1.89 -1.65
C GLN A 101 -12.80 2.36 -0.29
N LYS A 102 -12.49 1.61 0.78
CA LYS A 102 -12.93 1.89 2.16
C LYS A 102 -12.53 3.28 2.65
N HIS A 103 -11.29 3.71 2.40
CA HIS A 103 -10.73 4.94 2.96
C HIS A 103 -10.87 6.17 2.06
N THR A 104 -11.31 6.01 0.80
CA THR A 104 -11.46 7.14 -0.13
C THR A 104 -12.90 7.44 -0.52
N ILE A 105 -13.82 6.46 -0.44
CA ILE A 105 -15.24 6.64 -0.77
C ILE A 105 -16.10 6.80 0.50
N GLY A 106 -15.64 6.28 1.64
CA GLY A 106 -16.30 6.46 2.93
C GLY A 106 -15.68 7.60 3.73
N GLY A 107 -16.39 8.72 3.85
CA GLY A 107 -16.05 9.78 4.80
C GLY A 107 -16.07 9.26 6.24
N ARG A 108 -14.93 8.77 6.75
CA ARG A 108 -14.71 8.71 8.20
C ARG A 108 -14.20 10.06 8.65
N THR A 109 -15.16 10.92 8.99
CA THR A 109 -14.97 11.97 9.98
C THR A 109 -14.47 11.31 11.27
N TYR A 110 -13.15 11.34 11.49
CA TYR A 110 -12.63 11.17 12.84
C TYR A 110 -12.90 12.48 13.57
N GLY A 111 -14.06 12.52 14.24
CA GLY A 111 -14.33 13.47 15.31
C GLY A 111 -13.26 13.30 16.38
N ILE A 112 -12.69 14.43 16.78
CA ILE A 112 -11.75 14.63 17.89
C ILE A 112 -12.31 14.11 19.21
#